data_AF-A0A346Y407-F1
#
_entry.id   AF-A0A346Y407-F1
#
_cell.length_a   1.000
_cell.length_b   1.000
_cell.length_c   1.000
_cell.angle_alpha   90.00
_cell.angle_beta   90.00
_cell.angle_gamma   90.00
#
_symmetry.space_group_name_H-M   'P 1'
#
loop_
_entity.id
_entity.type
_entity.pdbx_description
1 polymer ?
#
loop_
_entity_poly.entity_id
_entity_poly.type
_entity_poly.pdbx_seq_one_letter_code
_entity_poly.pdbx_strand_id
1 'polypeptide(L)'
;MATDTSTRTIRLDPPPPAPARMPPPAPGTGVSQQPVPVAPPPAAQPTPVRPSARPTAAPSSSAPHASQAPHAPEPVGAPRRLLAGVLWGPVAIGAATLLQMWASAQGGDQAVRPLRLLTVLVEGGGGLAGGNPLLGIAVNTAIGMVLGVLFALVAPRLRGPRAVLVGALVFAAGVFAVDLYALSPALSPVLELRDAPLLLASRLVFGAVLAIPFLAARRA
;
A
#
# COMPACT_ATOMS: atom_id res chain seq x y z
N MET A 1 25.20 52.64 37.21
CA MET A 1 24.03 52.72 36.31
C MET A 1 23.09 51.59 36.69
N ALA A 2 21.93 51.91 37.25
CA ALA A 2 20.94 50.95 37.70
C ALA A 2 19.94 50.67 36.58
N THR A 3 19.69 49.40 36.27
CA THR A 3 18.73 48.98 35.25
C THR A 3 17.43 48.59 35.95
N ASP A 4 16.41 49.43 35.77
CA ASP A 4 15.04 49.22 36.24
C ASP A 4 14.42 47.98 35.55
N THR A 5 14.05 46.97 36.36
CA THR A 5 13.29 45.81 35.90
C THR A 5 11.80 46.12 36.09
N SER A 6 11.17 46.67 35.06
CA SER A 6 9.73 46.93 35.06
C SER A 6 8.96 45.62 34.86
N THR A 7 8.36 45.10 35.94
CA THR A 7 7.53 43.90 35.95
C THR A 7 6.17 44.23 35.33
N ARG A 8 5.92 43.75 34.11
CA ARG A 8 4.64 43.94 33.40
C ARG A 8 3.73 42.75 33.69
N THR A 9 2.81 42.92 34.64
CA THR A 9 1.81 41.91 34.99
C THR A 9 0.76 41.82 33.88
N ILE A 10 0.79 40.75 33.09
CA ILE A 10 -0.23 40.47 32.06
C ILE A 10 -1.48 39.93 32.77
N ARG A 11 -2.56 40.70 32.77
CA ARG A 11 -3.88 40.27 33.24
C ARG A 11 -4.53 39.48 32.11
N LEU A 12 -4.62 38.15 32.27
CA LEU A 12 -5.37 37.28 31.36
C LEU A 12 -6.85 37.37 31.72
N ASP A 13 -7.67 37.83 30.79
CA ASP A 13 -9.13 37.74 30.92
C ASP A 13 -9.57 36.27 30.96
N PRO A 14 -10.57 35.91 31.78
CA PRO A 14 -11.09 34.55 31.82
C PRO A 14 -11.79 34.19 30.49
N PRO A 15 -11.65 32.94 30.02
CA PRO A 15 -12.30 32.51 28.78
C PRO A 15 -13.84 32.52 28.92
N PRO A 16 -14.58 32.80 27.84
CA PRO A 16 -16.04 32.74 27.85
C PRO A 16 -16.54 31.30 28.11
N PRO A 17 -17.72 31.14 28.73
CA PRO A 17 -18.27 29.82 29.05
C PRO A 17 -18.55 29.01 27.78
N ALA A 18 -18.25 27.71 27.84
CA ALA A 18 -18.45 26.78 26.74
C ALA A 18 -19.93 26.69 26.31
N PRO A 19 -20.23 26.56 25.01
CA PRO A 19 -21.60 26.37 24.54
C PRO A 19 -22.20 25.08 25.10
N ALA A 20 -23.50 25.14 25.41
CA ALA A 20 -24.27 24.07 26.02
C ALA A 20 -24.14 22.75 25.22
N ARG A 21 -23.92 21.66 25.95
CA ARG A 21 -23.79 20.30 25.43
C ARG A 21 -25.02 19.94 24.58
N MET A 22 -24.78 19.45 23.37
CA MET A 22 -25.82 18.80 22.57
C MET A 22 -26.40 17.60 23.32
N PRO A 23 -27.72 17.37 23.23
CA PRO A 23 -28.36 16.19 23.82
C PRO A 23 -27.85 14.91 23.14
N PRO A 24 -27.74 13.80 23.88
CA PRO A 24 -27.32 12.52 23.31
C PRO A 24 -28.33 12.01 22.29
N PRO A 25 -27.89 11.31 21.22
CA PRO A 25 -28.80 10.70 20.27
C PRO A 25 -29.64 9.60 20.94
N ALA A 26 -30.94 9.62 20.68
CA ALA A 26 -31.91 8.67 21.26
C ALA A 26 -31.61 7.23 20.80
N PRO A 27 -31.75 6.23 21.69
CA PRO A 27 -31.57 4.83 21.34
C PRO A 27 -32.85 4.25 20.72
N GLY A 28 -32.71 3.66 19.53
CA GLY A 28 -33.62 2.63 19.03
C GLY A 28 -34.51 3.05 17.86
N THR A 29 -34.10 2.66 16.65
CA THR A 29 -34.97 1.96 15.69
C THR A 29 -34.10 0.94 14.94
N GLY A 30 -34.09 -0.29 15.46
CA GLY A 30 -33.52 -1.42 14.75
C GLY A 30 -34.29 -1.64 13.45
N VAL A 31 -33.58 -1.64 12.34
CA VAL A 31 -34.02 -2.33 11.12
C VAL A 31 -32.86 -3.21 10.69
N SER A 32 -32.87 -4.45 11.17
CA SER A 32 -32.08 -5.53 10.60
C SER A 32 -32.50 -5.70 9.13
N GLN A 33 -31.70 -5.20 8.20
CA GLN A 33 -31.87 -5.56 6.79
C GLN A 33 -31.28 -6.95 6.58
N GLN A 34 -32.13 -7.96 6.79
CA GLN A 34 -31.87 -9.33 6.38
C GLN A 34 -31.92 -9.38 4.84
N PRO A 35 -30.86 -9.82 4.14
CA PRO A 35 -30.90 -9.96 2.69
C PRO A 35 -31.93 -11.03 2.31
N VAL A 36 -32.88 -10.65 1.44
CA VAL A 36 -33.83 -11.59 0.83
C VAL A 36 -33.06 -12.54 -0.11
N PRO A 37 -33.23 -13.87 -0.02
CA PRO A 37 -32.64 -14.81 -0.97
C PRO A 37 -33.29 -14.62 -2.35
N VAL A 38 -32.52 -14.17 -3.33
CA VAL A 38 -32.94 -14.16 -4.74
C VAL A 38 -32.80 -15.58 -5.27
N ALA A 39 -33.92 -16.17 -5.70
CA ALA A 39 -33.95 -17.48 -6.32
C ALA A 39 -33.24 -17.45 -7.71
N PRO A 40 -32.48 -18.49 -8.07
CA PRO A 40 -31.88 -18.60 -9.39
C PRO A 40 -32.95 -18.88 -10.47
N PRO A 41 -32.86 -18.28 -11.67
CA PRO A 41 -33.72 -18.65 -12.79
C PRO A 41 -33.41 -20.07 -13.31
N PRO A 42 -34.43 -20.79 -13.83
CA PRO A 42 -34.31 -22.19 -14.22
C PRO A 42 -33.40 -22.41 -15.43
N ALA A 43 -32.71 -23.54 -15.41
CA ALA A 43 -31.84 -24.05 -16.46
C ALA A 43 -32.60 -24.88 -17.52
N ALA A 44 -31.95 -25.00 -18.69
CA ALA A 44 -32.18 -25.89 -19.84
C ALA A 44 -33.09 -25.31 -20.95
N GLN A 45 -32.76 -25.44 -22.24
CA GLN A 45 -32.32 -26.65 -22.93
C GLN A 45 -31.42 -26.41 -24.17
N PRO A 46 -30.68 -27.46 -24.61
CA PRO A 46 -29.66 -27.40 -25.65
C PRO A 46 -30.24 -27.40 -27.08
N THR A 47 -29.61 -26.66 -27.99
CA THR A 47 -29.92 -26.73 -29.42
C THR A 47 -29.26 -27.95 -30.10
N PRO A 48 -29.89 -28.53 -31.14
CA PRO A 48 -29.57 -29.88 -31.63
C PRO A 48 -28.30 -29.93 -32.47
N VAL A 49 -27.50 -30.98 -32.23
CA VAL A 49 -26.36 -31.40 -33.05
C VAL A 49 -26.89 -32.04 -34.35
N ARG A 50 -26.46 -31.56 -35.52
CA ARG A 50 -26.66 -32.26 -36.80
C ARG A 50 -25.44 -33.13 -37.12
N PRO A 51 -25.59 -34.45 -37.34
CA PRO A 51 -24.47 -35.31 -37.71
C PRO A 51 -24.33 -35.51 -39.22
N SER A 52 -23.07 -35.78 -39.61
CA SER A 52 -22.61 -36.62 -40.73
C SER A 52 -22.48 -36.02 -42.13
N ALA A 53 -21.23 -35.83 -42.55
CA ALA A 53 -20.67 -36.56 -43.70
C ALA A 53 -19.14 -36.73 -43.53
N ARG A 54 -18.67 -37.97 -43.69
CA ARG A 54 -17.27 -38.44 -43.67
C ARG A 54 -16.86 -38.78 -45.13
N PRO A 55 -15.68 -39.39 -45.36
CA PRO A 55 -14.36 -38.83 -45.66
C PRO A 55 -13.98 -38.92 -47.15
N THR A 56 -12.95 -38.17 -47.57
CA THR A 56 -12.13 -38.55 -48.75
C THR A 56 -10.64 -38.33 -48.45
N ALA A 57 -9.86 -39.38 -48.72
CA ALA A 57 -8.44 -39.56 -48.49
C ALA A 57 -7.58 -38.54 -49.28
N ALA A 58 -6.55 -37.92 -48.65
CA ALA A 58 -5.08 -38.21 -48.73
C ALA A 58 -4.40 -37.75 -50.06
N PRO A 59 -3.07 -37.51 -50.16
CA PRO A 59 -1.98 -37.80 -49.20
C PRO A 59 -0.88 -36.70 -49.03
N SER A 60 0.09 -37.02 -48.15
CA SER A 60 1.51 -36.60 -48.17
C SER A 60 1.89 -35.17 -47.75
N SER A 61 2.47 -35.06 -46.55
CA SER A 61 3.81 -34.45 -46.42
C SER A 61 4.49 -34.91 -45.13
N SER A 62 5.53 -35.72 -45.32
CA SER A 62 6.47 -36.14 -44.30
C SER A 62 7.28 -34.92 -43.83
N ALA A 63 7.11 -34.50 -42.58
CA ALA A 63 8.04 -33.61 -41.92
C ALA A 63 8.58 -34.30 -40.66
N PRO A 64 9.92 -34.35 -40.48
CA PRO A 64 10.52 -35.12 -39.40
C PRO A 64 10.18 -34.52 -38.04
N HIS A 65 9.77 -35.39 -37.12
CA HIS A 65 9.75 -35.13 -35.69
C HIS A 65 11.17 -34.81 -35.22
N ALA A 66 11.52 -33.52 -35.20
CA ALA A 66 12.56 -33.04 -34.32
C ALA A 66 11.95 -33.00 -32.91
N SER A 67 12.36 -33.93 -32.06
CA SER A 67 12.17 -33.85 -30.62
C SER A 67 12.92 -32.62 -30.08
N GLN A 68 12.34 -31.44 -30.23
CA GLN A 68 12.71 -30.30 -29.40
C GLN A 68 12.07 -30.52 -28.04
N ALA A 69 12.91 -30.91 -27.07
CA ALA A 69 12.59 -30.73 -25.67
C ALA A 69 12.02 -29.31 -25.49
N PRO A 70 10.96 -29.11 -24.69
CA PRO A 70 10.48 -27.76 -24.40
C PRO A 70 11.55 -27.07 -23.56
N HIS A 71 12.47 -26.37 -24.22
CA HIS A 71 13.21 -25.29 -23.61
C HIS A 71 12.15 -24.28 -23.16
N ALA A 72 11.80 -24.35 -21.87
CA ALA A 72 11.04 -23.31 -21.21
C ALA A 72 11.72 -21.98 -21.60
N PRO A 73 11.00 -21.04 -22.21
CA PRO A 73 11.60 -19.77 -22.61
C PRO A 73 12.16 -19.13 -21.34
N GLU A 74 13.48 -18.94 -21.31
CA GLU A 74 14.10 -18.13 -20.27
C GLU A 74 13.37 -16.79 -20.19
N PRO A 75 12.99 -16.31 -18.99
CA PRO A 75 12.30 -15.06 -18.84
C PRO A 75 13.32 -13.93 -19.00
N VAL A 76 13.60 -13.52 -20.25
CA VAL A 76 14.51 -12.42 -20.63
C VAL A 76 14.17 -11.07 -19.96
N GLY A 77 13.07 -10.99 -19.19
CA GLY A 77 12.70 -9.82 -18.39
C GLY A 77 12.68 -10.01 -16.86
N ALA A 78 12.86 -11.22 -16.31
CA ALA A 78 12.77 -11.45 -14.87
C ALA A 78 13.85 -10.70 -14.05
N PRO A 79 15.16 -10.79 -14.37
CA PRO A 79 16.18 -10.13 -13.57
C PRO A 79 16.06 -8.60 -13.63
N ARG A 80 15.73 -8.03 -14.79
CA ARG A 80 15.55 -6.59 -14.97
C ARG A 80 14.37 -6.04 -14.15
N ARG A 81 13.28 -6.81 -14.02
CA ARG A 81 12.10 -6.42 -13.23
C ARG A 81 12.37 -6.49 -11.72
N LEU A 82 13.09 -7.53 -11.28
CA LEU A 82 13.51 -7.64 -9.89
C LEU A 82 14.46 -6.50 -9.53
N LEU A 83 15.43 -6.20 -10.41
CA LEU A 83 16.31 -5.05 -10.23
C LEU A 83 15.54 -3.73 -10.16
N ALA A 84 14.53 -3.55 -11.04
CA ALA A 84 13.65 -2.39 -10.95
C ALA A 84 12.91 -2.31 -9.61
N GLY A 85 12.42 -3.44 -9.08
CA GLY A 85 11.82 -3.52 -7.74
C GLY A 85 12.80 -3.16 -6.62
N VAL A 86 14.02 -3.69 -6.65
CA VAL A 86 15.07 -3.40 -5.66
C VAL A 86 15.48 -1.93 -5.67
N LEU A 87 15.55 -1.29 -6.84
CA LEU A 87 15.97 0.11 -6.96
C LEU A 87 14.82 1.08 -6.66
N TRP A 88 13.62 0.81 -7.17
CA TRP A 88 12.48 1.71 -7.01
C TRP A 88 11.71 1.52 -5.70
N GLY A 89 11.84 0.36 -5.06
CA GLY A 89 11.28 0.11 -3.73
C GLY A 89 11.74 1.13 -2.68
N PRO A 90 13.06 1.30 -2.47
CA PRO A 90 13.63 2.33 -1.59
C PRO A 90 13.23 3.75 -1.97
N VAL A 91 13.19 4.07 -3.27
CA VAL A 91 12.77 5.40 -3.75
C VAL A 91 11.32 5.67 -3.39
N ALA A 92 10.44 4.70 -3.64
CA ALA A 92 9.02 4.82 -3.34
C ALA A 92 8.74 4.96 -1.84
N ILE A 93 9.39 4.13 -1.01
CA ILE A 93 9.18 4.20 0.44
C ILE A 93 9.82 5.45 1.04
N GLY A 94 10.95 5.91 0.48
CA GLY A 94 11.56 7.20 0.80
C GLY A 94 10.62 8.37 0.53
N ALA A 95 9.97 8.41 -0.63
CA ALA A 95 8.98 9.45 -0.96
C ALA A 95 7.79 9.46 0.02
N ALA A 96 7.27 8.28 0.37
CA ALA A 96 6.22 8.16 1.37
C ALA A 96 6.69 8.62 2.77
N THR A 97 7.91 8.28 3.14
CA THR A 97 8.52 8.70 4.41
C THR A 97 8.71 10.21 4.46
N LEU A 98 9.21 10.82 3.38
CA LEU A 98 9.37 12.28 3.28
C LEU A 98 8.04 13.01 3.47
N LEU A 99 6.94 12.47 2.91
CA LEU A 99 5.61 13.04 3.14
C LEU A 99 5.21 12.99 4.63
N GLN A 100 5.51 11.90 5.32
CA GLN A 100 5.26 11.80 6.77
C GLN A 100 6.16 12.74 7.57
N MET A 101 7.44 12.90 7.18
CA MET A 101 8.36 13.84 7.83
C MET A 101 7.88 15.29 7.68
N TRP A 102 7.42 15.65 6.48
CA TRP A 102 6.83 16.96 6.19
C TRP A 102 5.57 17.20 7.04
N ALA A 103 4.66 16.23 7.10
CA ALA A 103 3.45 16.34 7.91
C ALA A 103 3.75 16.43 9.42
N SER A 104 4.74 15.66 9.91
CA SER A 104 5.20 15.71 11.30
C SER A 104 5.74 17.11 11.65
N ALA A 105 6.54 17.70 10.75
CA ALA A 105 7.06 19.06 10.92
C ALA A 105 5.94 20.11 10.97
N GLN A 106 4.86 19.93 10.22
CA GLN A 106 3.69 20.82 10.29
C GLN A 106 2.86 20.63 11.56
N GLY A 107 2.84 19.42 12.11
CA GLY A 107 2.13 19.08 13.35
C GLY A 107 2.81 19.54 14.64
N GLY A 108 3.96 20.23 14.55
CA GLY A 108 4.76 20.66 15.71
C GLY A 108 5.62 19.55 16.31
N ASP A 109 5.77 18.43 15.60
CA ASP A 109 6.54 17.28 16.02
C ASP A 109 7.89 17.19 15.31
N GLN A 110 8.79 16.33 15.80
CA GLN A 110 10.09 16.16 15.18
C GLN A 110 9.96 15.49 13.80
N ALA A 111 10.45 16.15 12.75
CA ALA A 111 10.43 15.63 11.38
C ALA A 111 11.06 14.23 11.25
N VAL A 112 12.01 13.88 12.12
CA VAL A 112 12.67 12.56 12.13
C VAL A 112 11.90 11.47 12.87
N ARG A 113 10.77 11.78 13.52
CA ARG A 113 9.98 10.82 14.29
C ARG A 113 9.59 9.58 13.47
N PRO A 114 9.13 9.68 12.21
CA PRO A 114 8.80 8.49 11.41
C PRO A 114 9.98 7.52 11.28
N LEU A 115 11.20 8.05 11.06
CA LEU A 115 12.41 7.23 10.97
C LEU A 115 12.78 6.59 12.30
N ARG A 116 12.62 7.31 13.42
CA ARG A 116 12.86 6.75 14.75
C ARG A 116 11.88 5.64 15.10
N LEU A 117 10.62 5.77 14.72
CA LEU A 117 9.62 4.72 14.95
C LEU A 117 9.97 3.42 14.21
N LEU A 118 10.63 3.50 13.06
CA LEU A 118 11.11 2.30 12.35
C LEU A 118 12.20 1.54 13.14
N THR A 119 12.93 2.20 14.03
CA THR A 119 13.94 1.52 14.85
C THR A 119 13.32 0.54 15.84
N VAL A 120 12.04 0.71 16.20
CA VAL A 120 11.29 -0.22 17.07
C VAL A 120 11.24 -1.64 16.49
N LEU A 121 11.28 -1.77 15.16
CA LEU A 121 11.33 -3.07 14.49
C LEU A 121 12.62 -3.85 14.80
N VAL A 122 13.69 -3.15 15.20
CA VAL A 122 15.01 -3.74 15.47
C VAL A 122 15.34 -3.69 16.96
N GLU A 123 15.12 -2.54 17.59
CA GLU A 123 15.47 -2.24 18.98
C GLU A 123 14.32 -2.55 19.96
N GLY A 124 13.11 -2.87 19.46
CA GLY A 124 11.93 -3.04 20.29
C GLY A 124 11.52 -1.75 21.00
N GLY A 125 11.09 -1.86 22.26
CA GLY A 125 10.64 -0.71 23.06
C GLY A 125 11.69 0.39 23.25
N GLY A 126 12.99 0.09 23.10
CA GLY A 126 14.08 1.08 23.18
C GLY A 126 14.03 2.14 22.07
N GLY A 127 13.53 1.78 20.88
CA GLY A 127 13.42 2.71 19.75
C GLY A 127 12.45 3.87 19.97
N LEU A 128 11.47 3.68 20.87
CA LEU A 128 10.48 4.71 21.24
C LEU A 128 11.08 5.86 22.06
N ALA A 129 12.23 5.64 22.71
CA ALA A 129 12.88 6.62 23.59
C ALA A 129 13.90 7.53 22.87
N GLY A 130 14.04 7.40 21.55
CA GLY A 130 14.98 8.22 20.76
C GLY A 130 15.93 7.42 19.87
N GLY A 131 15.42 6.36 19.23
CA GLY A 131 16.22 5.49 18.35
C GLY A 131 16.98 6.24 17.25
N ASN A 132 18.05 5.62 16.75
CA ASN A 132 18.95 6.24 15.78
C ASN A 132 18.25 6.43 14.41
N PRO A 133 18.08 7.67 13.92
CA PRO A 133 17.41 7.91 12.63
C PRO A 133 18.15 7.28 11.43
N LEU A 134 19.48 7.10 11.51
CA LEU A 134 20.24 6.40 10.47
C LEU A 134 19.88 4.92 10.38
N LEU A 135 19.66 4.27 11.52
CA LEU A 135 19.14 2.90 11.55
C LEU A 135 17.73 2.86 10.97
N GLY A 136 16.90 3.86 11.29
CA GLY A 136 15.58 4.04 10.68
C GLY A 136 15.63 4.11 9.16
N ILE A 137 16.59 4.84 8.58
CA ILE A 137 16.81 4.90 7.12
C ILE A 137 17.18 3.53 6.58
N ALA A 138 18.12 2.83 7.22
CA ALA A 138 18.55 1.49 6.77
C ALA A 138 17.39 0.49 6.77
N VAL A 139 16.59 0.48 7.85
CA VAL A 139 15.38 -0.36 7.96
C VAL A 139 14.36 0.02 6.88
N ASN A 140 14.13 1.32 6.67
CA ASN A 140 13.22 1.80 5.64
C ASN A 140 13.65 1.35 4.24
N THR A 141 14.95 1.46 3.93
CA THR A 141 15.52 0.98 2.66
C THR A 141 15.31 -0.52 2.49
N ALA A 142 15.59 -1.32 3.52
CA ALA A 142 15.41 -2.77 3.48
C ALA A 142 13.94 -3.15 3.23
N ILE A 143 13.01 -2.53 3.95
CA ILE A 143 11.56 -2.72 3.73
C ILE A 143 11.18 -2.33 2.30
N GLY A 144 11.68 -1.18 1.81
CA GLY A 144 11.46 -0.73 0.45
C GLY A 144 11.89 -1.76 -0.59
N MET A 145 13.10 -2.33 -0.45
CA MET A 145 13.59 -3.37 -1.35
C MET A 145 12.68 -4.60 -1.35
N VAL A 146 12.31 -5.10 -0.16
CA VAL A 146 11.44 -6.28 -0.02
C VAL A 146 10.08 -6.02 -0.67
N LEU A 147 9.42 -4.91 -0.36
CA LEU A 147 8.13 -4.56 -0.94
C LEU A 147 8.21 -4.34 -2.46
N GLY A 148 9.29 -3.72 -2.94
CA GLY A 148 9.53 -3.52 -4.36
C GLY A 148 9.72 -4.83 -5.12
N VAL A 149 10.45 -5.79 -4.55
CA VAL A 149 10.59 -7.14 -5.09
C VAL A 149 9.25 -7.87 -5.11
N LEU A 150 8.50 -7.83 -4.00
CA LEU A 150 7.17 -8.45 -3.92
C LEU A 150 6.22 -7.91 -5.00
N PHE A 151 6.21 -6.60 -5.21
CA PHE A 151 5.42 -6.02 -6.28
C PHE A 151 5.94 -6.42 -7.67
N ALA A 152 7.26 -6.47 -7.87
CA ALA A 152 7.87 -6.91 -9.13
C ALA A 152 7.46 -8.35 -9.51
N LEU A 153 7.19 -9.22 -8.55
CA LEU A 153 6.68 -10.58 -8.77
C LEU A 153 5.21 -10.60 -9.22
N VAL A 154 4.40 -9.64 -8.77
CA VAL A 154 2.97 -9.54 -9.10
C VAL A 154 2.73 -8.77 -10.40
N ALA A 155 3.52 -7.72 -10.66
CA ALA A 155 3.37 -6.82 -11.78
C ALA A 155 3.20 -7.49 -13.16
N PRO A 156 3.89 -8.61 -13.50
CA PRO A 156 3.71 -9.29 -14.79
C PRO A 156 2.30 -9.84 -15.01
N ARG A 157 1.54 -10.13 -13.94
CA ARG A 157 0.19 -10.70 -14.03
C ARG A 157 -0.87 -9.66 -14.40
N LEU A 158 -0.56 -8.37 -14.22
CA LEU A 158 -1.49 -7.26 -14.47
C LEU A 158 -1.54 -6.97 -15.97
N ARG A 159 -2.71 -6.86 -16.59
CA ARG A 159 -2.84 -6.62 -18.05
C ARG A 159 -3.03 -5.12 -18.35
N GLY A 160 -2.03 -4.50 -18.99
CA GLY A 160 -2.05 -3.07 -19.37
C GLY A 160 -1.54 -2.09 -18.30
N PRO A 161 -1.32 -0.81 -18.66
CA PRO A 161 -0.74 0.21 -17.76
C PRO A 161 -1.68 0.60 -16.62
N ARG A 162 -2.98 0.75 -16.88
CA ARG A 162 -3.98 1.05 -15.84
C ARG A 162 -4.02 -0.02 -14.76
N ALA A 163 -3.96 -1.30 -15.16
CA ALA A 163 -3.96 -2.41 -14.23
C ALA A 163 -2.71 -2.42 -13.33
N VAL A 164 -1.55 -2.00 -13.84
CA VAL A 164 -0.33 -1.85 -13.01
C VAL A 164 -0.50 -0.78 -11.97
N LEU A 165 -1.00 0.40 -12.36
CA LEU A 165 -1.23 1.49 -11.41
C LEU A 165 -2.24 1.08 -10.35
N VAL A 166 -3.40 0.57 -10.75
CA VAL A 166 -4.43 0.11 -9.81
C VAL A 166 -3.88 -1.02 -8.93
N GLY A 167 -3.16 -1.99 -9.50
CA GLY A 167 -2.53 -3.06 -8.74
C GLY A 167 -1.49 -2.56 -7.74
N ALA A 168 -0.72 -1.53 -8.06
CA ALA A 168 0.23 -0.91 -7.14
C ALA A 168 -0.48 -0.17 -6.00
N LEU A 169 -1.59 0.52 -6.30
CA LEU A 169 -2.41 1.20 -5.29
C LEU A 169 -3.09 0.18 -4.35
N VAL A 170 -3.65 -0.90 -4.91
CA VAL A 170 -4.24 -1.99 -4.12
C VAL A 170 -3.17 -2.69 -3.29
N PHE A 171 -1.99 -2.95 -3.85
CA PHE A 171 -0.85 -3.48 -3.10
C PHE A 171 -0.50 -2.57 -1.93
N ALA A 172 -0.36 -1.27 -2.16
CA ALA A 172 -0.07 -0.31 -1.11
C ALA A 172 -1.17 -0.22 -0.03
N ALA A 173 -2.44 -0.29 -0.43
CA ALA A 173 -3.56 -0.37 0.50
C ALA A 173 -3.52 -1.67 1.33
N GLY A 174 -3.10 -2.78 0.72
CA GLY A 174 -2.86 -4.04 1.41
C GLY A 174 -1.73 -3.92 2.44
N VAL A 175 -0.61 -3.28 2.08
CA VAL A 175 0.47 -3.01 3.04
C VAL A 175 -0.03 -2.12 4.19
N PHE A 176 -0.79 -1.06 3.89
CA PHE A 176 -1.42 -0.23 4.92
C PHE A 176 -2.33 -1.03 5.86
N ALA A 177 -3.13 -1.95 5.32
CA ALA A 177 -3.98 -2.83 6.13
C ALA A 177 -3.14 -3.76 7.01
N VAL A 178 -2.00 -4.27 6.51
CA VAL A 178 -1.05 -5.05 7.31
C VAL A 178 -0.45 -4.20 8.43
N ASP A 179 -0.08 -2.95 8.17
CA ASP A 179 0.41 -2.04 9.22
C ASP A 179 -0.66 -1.84 10.30
N LEU A 180 -1.92 -1.64 9.90
CA LEU A 180 -3.04 -1.46 10.84
C LEU A 180 -3.42 -2.73 11.60
N TYR A 181 -3.27 -3.93 11.06
CA TYR A 181 -3.68 -5.16 11.74
C TYR A 181 -2.54 -5.85 12.49
N ALA A 182 -1.34 -5.89 11.90
CA ALA A 182 -0.21 -6.61 12.47
C ALA A 182 0.64 -5.72 13.38
N LEU A 183 0.78 -4.43 13.05
CA LEU A 183 1.62 -3.49 13.80
C LEU A 183 0.84 -2.61 14.77
N SER A 184 -0.46 -2.40 14.57
CA SER A 184 -1.29 -1.59 15.50
C SER A 184 -1.29 -2.08 16.95
N PRO A 185 -1.30 -3.38 17.27
CA PRO A 185 -1.21 -3.82 18.68
C PRO A 185 0.12 -3.41 19.34
N ALA A 186 1.22 -3.38 18.57
CA ALA A 186 2.55 -3.00 19.04
C ALA A 186 2.76 -1.47 19.07
N LEU A 187 2.09 -0.74 18.19
CA LEU A 187 2.17 0.72 18.05
C LEU A 187 0.98 1.45 18.69
N SER A 188 0.07 0.74 19.37
CA SER A 188 -1.16 1.30 19.97
C SER A 188 -0.95 2.48 20.92
N PRO A 189 0.17 2.66 21.64
CA PRO A 189 0.39 3.90 22.40
C PRO A 189 0.85 5.09 21.54
N VAL A 190 1.17 4.89 20.26
CA VAL A 190 1.77 5.89 19.35
C VAL A 190 0.86 6.25 18.18
N LEU A 191 0.04 5.30 17.69
CA LEU A 191 -0.90 5.53 16.60
C LEU A 191 -2.20 6.14 17.13
N GLU A 192 -2.33 7.47 17.04
CA GLU A 192 -3.64 8.09 17.17
C GLU A 192 -4.46 7.80 15.90
N LEU A 193 -5.75 7.52 16.05
CA LEU A 193 -6.68 7.34 14.91
C LEU A 193 -6.63 8.52 13.91
N ARG A 194 -6.18 9.69 14.38
CA ARG A 194 -5.98 10.92 13.60
C ARG A 194 -4.89 10.79 12.53
N ASP A 195 -3.92 9.89 12.70
CA ASP A 195 -2.80 9.72 11.77
C ASP A 195 -3.10 8.71 10.66
N ALA A 196 -4.15 7.90 10.81
CA ALA A 196 -4.61 6.94 9.81
C ALA A 196 -4.78 7.52 8.38
N PRO A 197 -5.41 8.69 8.16
CA PRO A 197 -5.54 9.26 6.81
C PRO A 197 -4.18 9.65 6.21
N LEU A 198 -3.26 10.17 7.01
CA LEU A 198 -1.91 10.52 6.55
C LEU A 198 -1.11 9.26 6.21
N LEU A 199 -1.20 8.23 7.04
CA LEU A 199 -0.58 6.94 6.77
C LEU A 199 -1.11 6.34 5.47
N LEU A 200 -2.42 6.33 5.27
CA LEU A 200 -3.03 5.88 4.01
C LEU A 200 -2.51 6.70 2.81
N ALA A 201 -2.53 8.03 2.91
CA ALA A 201 -2.03 8.90 1.86
C ALA A 201 -0.57 8.59 1.51
N SER A 202 0.29 8.43 2.53
CA SER A 202 1.70 8.07 2.31
C SER A 202 1.86 6.72 1.62
N ARG A 203 1.02 5.73 1.94
CA ARG A 203 1.06 4.42 1.27
C ARG A 203 0.58 4.51 -0.17
N LEU A 204 -0.44 5.32 -0.45
CA LEU A 204 -0.86 5.58 -1.83
C LEU A 204 0.25 6.26 -2.64
N VAL A 205 0.99 7.22 -2.05
CA VAL A 205 2.19 7.80 -2.69
C VAL A 205 3.24 6.73 -2.96
N PHE A 206 3.53 5.85 -1.99
CA PHE A 206 4.42 4.70 -2.20
C PHE A 206 3.98 3.86 -3.40
N GLY A 207 2.71 3.44 -3.46
CA GLY A 207 2.19 2.64 -4.57
C GLY A 207 2.30 3.35 -5.92
N ALA A 208 1.99 4.64 -5.96
CA ALA A 208 2.08 5.44 -7.18
C ALA A 208 3.53 5.57 -7.68
N VAL A 209 4.47 5.87 -6.80
CA VAL A 209 5.90 5.99 -7.16
C VAL A 209 6.47 4.63 -7.56
N LEU A 210 6.10 3.56 -6.86
CA LEU A 210 6.56 2.21 -7.17
C LEU A 210 6.10 1.74 -8.55
N ALA A 211 4.93 2.19 -9.02
CA ALA A 211 4.40 1.82 -10.33
C ALA A 211 5.22 2.38 -11.51
N ILE A 212 5.93 3.50 -11.33
CA ILE A 212 6.64 4.25 -12.39
C ILE A 212 7.51 3.35 -13.29
N PRO A 213 8.49 2.57 -12.78
CA PRO A 213 9.35 1.75 -13.62
C PRO A 213 8.57 0.68 -14.41
N PHE A 214 7.51 0.12 -13.82
CA PHE A 214 6.70 -0.92 -14.45
C PHE A 214 5.74 -0.36 -15.50
N LEU A 215 5.33 0.91 -15.35
CA LEU A 215 4.59 1.66 -16.36
C LEU A 215 5.50 2.03 -17.54
N ALA A 216 6.72 2.50 -17.25
CA ALA A 216 7.71 2.84 -18.28
C ALA A 216 8.06 1.62 -19.15
N ALA A 217 8.29 0.46 -18.53
CA ALA A 217 8.61 -0.78 -19.22
C ALA A 217 7.48 -1.34 -20.12
N ARG A 218 6.26 -0.79 -20.04
CA ARG A 218 5.10 -1.19 -20.87
C ARG A 218 4.79 -0.21 -21.99
N ARG A 219 5.45 0.94 -22.01
CA ARG A 219 5.33 1.95 -23.08
C ARG A 219 6.48 1.88 -24.08
N ALA A 220 7.59 1.25 -23.69
CA ALA A 220 8.72 0.90 -24.56
C ALA A 220 8.45 -0.41 -25.30
#